data_AF-A0A2G2NUZ3-F1
#
_entry.id   AF-A0A2G2NUZ3-F1
#
_cell.length_a   1.000
_cell.length_b   1.000
_cell.length_c   1.000
_cell.angle_alpha   90.00
_cell.angle_beta   90.00
_cell.angle_gamma   90.00
#
_symmetry.space_group_name_H-M   'P 1'
#
loop_
_entity.id
_entity.type
_entity.pdbx_description
1 polymer ?
#
loop_
_entity_poly.entity_id
_entity_poly.type
_entity_poly.pdbx_seq_one_letter_code
_entity_poly.pdbx_strand_id
1 'polypeptide(L)'
;MTTEPIDSFDKAILDQLSTNGRITITELSRNIGLSKTPCQVRVKRLESDGYITGYRAMLDPIKLGLDHVAFVEVKLINIFIL
;
A
#
# COMPACT_ATOMS: atom_id res chain seq x y z
N MET A 1 -9.32 -14.74 -13.80
CA MET A 1 -9.56 -14.36 -12.40
C MET A 1 -10.59 -13.25 -12.40
N THR A 2 -11.81 -13.53 -11.95
CA THR A 2 -12.88 -12.53 -11.81
C THR A 2 -12.66 -11.79 -10.49
N THR A 3 -11.90 -10.69 -10.51
CA THR A 3 -11.80 -9.81 -9.34
C THR A 3 -13.12 -9.08 -9.20
N GLU A 4 -13.91 -9.42 -8.18
CA GLU A 4 -15.06 -8.59 -7.83
C GLU A 4 -14.57 -7.15 -7.55
N PRO A 5 -15.29 -6.12 -8.04
CA PRO A 5 -14.90 -4.74 -7.80
C PRO A 5 -14.81 -4.45 -6.30
N ILE A 6 -13.76 -3.74 -5.87
CA ILE A 6 -13.65 -3.29 -4.47
C ILE A 6 -14.78 -2.30 -4.13
N ASP A 7 -15.37 -2.47 -2.94
CA ASP A 7 -16.48 -1.64 -2.47
C ASP A 7 -16.02 -0.45 -1.62
N SER A 8 -16.96 0.27 -1.01
CA SER A 8 -16.68 1.43 -0.17
C SER A 8 -15.90 1.09 1.10
N PHE A 9 -16.13 -0.08 1.71
CA PHE A 9 -15.40 -0.51 2.90
C PHE A 9 -13.97 -0.88 2.55
N ASP A 10 -13.76 -1.54 1.40
CA ASP A 10 -12.42 -1.86 0.92
C ASP A 10 -11.60 -0.59 0.68
N LYS A 11 -12.20 0.44 0.04
CA LYS A 11 -11.56 1.74 -0.15
C LYS A 11 -11.21 2.41 1.17
N ALA A 12 -12.13 2.38 2.15
CA ALA A 12 -11.88 2.94 3.48
C ALA A 12 -10.76 2.20 4.23
N ILE A 13 -10.66 0.88 4.08
CA ILE A 13 -9.56 0.07 4.62
C ILE A 13 -8.22 0.51 4.02
N LEU A 14 -8.15 0.61 2.68
CA LEU A 14 -6.94 1.02 1.98
C LEU A 14 -6.49 2.44 2.37
N ASP A 15 -7.44 3.37 2.48
CA ASP A 15 -7.17 4.75 2.89
C ASP A 15 -6.56 4.83 4.30
N GLN A 16 -7.19 4.16 5.28
CA GLN A 16 -6.69 4.10 6.65
C GLN A 16 -5.32 3.42 6.75
N LEU A 17 -5.10 2.30 6.06
CA LEU A 17 -3.83 1.57 6.08
C LEU A 17 -2.70 2.32 5.34
N SER A 18 -3.02 3.08 4.29
CA SER A 18 -2.03 3.91 3.60
C SER A 18 -1.48 5.04 4.49
N THR A 19 -2.32 5.54 5.40
CA THR A 19 -1.95 6.58 6.36
C THR A 19 -1.25 5.99 7.60
N ASN A 20 -1.81 4.90 8.15
CA ASN A 20 -1.26 4.21 9.30
C ASN A 20 -1.29 2.69 9.09
N GLY A 21 -0.23 2.17 8.46
CA GLY A 21 -0.07 0.73 8.23
C GLY A 21 0.09 -0.11 9.51
N ARG A 22 0.18 0.53 10.69
CA ARG A 22 0.27 -0.15 12.01
C ARG A 22 -1.05 -0.11 12.79
N ILE A 23 -2.12 0.44 12.23
CA ILE A 23 -3.44 0.47 12.88
C ILE A 23 -3.89 -0.96 13.21
N THR A 24 -4.43 -1.15 14.42
CA THR A 24 -4.92 -2.47 14.81
C THR A 24 -6.23 -2.76 14.09
N ILE A 25 -6.51 -4.04 13.80
CA ILE A 25 -7.79 -4.44 13.21
C ILE A 25 -8.99 -3.97 14.05
N THR A 26 -8.86 -3.94 15.37
CA THR A 26 -9.92 -3.47 16.29
C THR A 26 -10.22 -1.98 16.10
N GLU A 27 -9.19 -1.17 15.92
CA GLU A 27 -9.32 0.29 15.73
C GLU A 27 -9.78 0.59 14.31
N LEU A 28 -9.20 -0.07 13.31
CA LEU A 28 -9.61 0.02 11.92
C LEU A 28 -11.10 -0.30 11.77
N SER A 29 -11.56 -1.41 12.36
CA SER A 29 -12.97 -1.82 12.28
C SER A 29 -13.90 -0.78 12.91
N ARG A 30 -13.48 -0.16 14.03
CA ARG A 30 -14.23 0.92 14.68
C ARG A 30 -14.32 2.16 13.78
N ASN A 31 -13.21 2.57 13.16
CA ASN A 31 -13.16 3.77 12.32
C ASN A 31 -14.04 3.65 11.07
N ILE A 32 -14.15 2.44 10.51
CA ILE A 32 -14.91 2.19 9.27
C ILE A 32 -16.33 1.66 9.53
N GLY A 33 -16.75 1.49 10.78
CA GLY A 33 -18.10 1.00 11.11
C GLY A 33 -18.36 -0.48 10.82
N LEU A 34 -17.31 -1.31 10.82
CA LEU A 34 -17.42 -2.77 10.71
C LEU A 34 -17.14 -3.48 12.03
N SER A 35 -17.66 -4.69 12.20
CA SER A 35 -17.19 -5.57 13.26
C SER A 35 -15.79 -6.12 12.92
N LYS A 36 -15.08 -6.59 13.94
CA LYS A 36 -13.68 -7.00 13.83
C LYS A 36 -13.44 -8.10 12.79
N THR A 37 -14.29 -9.13 12.79
CA THR A 37 -14.18 -10.30 11.90
C THR A 37 -14.27 -9.95 10.41
N PRO A 38 -15.32 -9.25 9.90
CA PRO A 38 -15.40 -8.89 8.49
C PRO A 38 -14.30 -7.91 8.07
N CYS A 39 -13.88 -6.99 8.94
CA CYS A 39 -12.73 -6.12 8.69
C CYS A 39 -11.45 -6.95 8.45
N GLN A 40 -11.18 -7.94 9.31
CA GLN A 40 -10.02 -8.81 9.18
C GLN A 40 -10.03 -9.64 7.88
N VAL A 41 -11.19 -10.20 7.52
CA VAL A 41 -11.34 -10.99 6.29
C VAL A 41 -11.08 -10.11 5.06
N ARG A 42 -11.59 -8.88 5.05
CA ARG A 42 -11.38 -7.94 3.95
C ARG A 42 -9.91 -7.54 3.81
N VAL A 43 -9.23 -7.22 4.92
CA VAL A 43 -7.78 -6.91 4.89
C VAL A 43 -7.00 -8.08 4.29
N LYS A 44 -7.24 -9.32 4.77
CA LYS A 44 -6.57 -10.52 4.23
C LYS A 44 -6.83 -10.72 2.74
N ARG A 45 -8.08 -10.47 2.29
CA ARG A 45 -8.43 -10.55 0.86
C ARG A 45 -7.69 -9.49 0.05
N LEU A 46 -7.67 -8.25 0.52
CA LEU A 46 -6.95 -7.16 -0.17
C LEU A 46 -5.45 -7.43 -0.26
N GLU A 47 -4.86 -8.10 0.74
CA GLU A 47 -3.49 -8.61 0.69
C GLU A 47 -3.33 -9.75 -0.32
N SER A 48 -4.20 -10.77 -0.28
CA SER A 48 -4.12 -11.92 -1.19
C SER A 48 -4.32 -11.56 -2.66
N ASP A 49 -5.19 -10.58 -2.91
CA ASP A 49 -5.53 -10.12 -4.26
C ASP A 49 -4.52 -9.09 -4.78
N GLY A 50 -3.53 -8.71 -3.95
CA GLY A 50 -2.43 -7.83 -4.34
C GLY A 50 -2.75 -6.33 -4.32
N TYR A 51 -3.90 -5.92 -3.78
CA TYR A 51 -4.18 -4.50 -3.53
C TYR A 51 -3.26 -3.93 -2.44
N ILE A 52 -2.91 -4.75 -1.45
CA ILE A 52 -1.90 -4.43 -0.43
C ILE A 52 -0.66 -5.28 -0.74
N THR A 53 0.37 -4.65 -1.31
CA THR A 53 1.60 -5.34 -1.72
C THR A 53 2.62 -5.51 -0.59
N GLY A 54 2.45 -4.78 0.51
CA GLY A 54 3.29 -4.91 1.68
C GLY A 54 3.17 -3.73 2.64
N TYR A 55 3.85 -3.86 3.78
CA TYR A 55 3.93 -2.84 4.82
C TYR A 55 5.39 -2.41 4.99
N ARG A 56 5.63 -1.10 5.07
CA ARG A 56 6.98 -0.56 5.22
C ARG A 56 7.03 0.53 6.27
N ALA A 57 8.18 0.63 6.93
CA ALA A 57 8.50 1.79 7.75
C ALA A 57 8.84 2.99 6.86
N MET A 58 8.39 4.18 7.27
CA MET A 58 8.90 5.44 6.75
C MET A 58 10.16 5.79 7.52
N LEU A 59 11.29 5.87 6.81
CA LEU A 59 12.59 6.08 7.41
C LEU A 59 13.09 7.50 7.10
N ASP A 60 13.82 8.08 8.04
CA ASP A 60 14.49 9.36 7.87
C ASP A 60 15.85 9.12 7.19
N PRO A 61 16.03 9.49 5.91
CA PRO A 61 17.27 9.23 5.19
C PRO A 61 18.46 10.02 5.77
N ILE A 62 18.24 11.22 6.33
CA ILE A 62 19.31 12.06 6.88
C ILE A 62 19.93 11.37 8.09
N LYS A 63 19.09 10.85 8.99
CA LYS A 63 19.56 10.09 10.17
C LYS A 63 20.24 8.78 9.81
N LEU A 64 19.95 8.23 8.62
CA LEU A 64 20.59 7.02 8.12
C LEU A 64 21.90 7.30 7.35
N GLY A 65 22.33 8.57 7.24
CA GLY A 65 23.50 8.93 6.43
C GLY A 65 23.29 8.71 4.94
N LEU A 66 22.03 8.74 4.48
CA LEU A 66 21.61 8.64 3.09
C LEU A 66 21.16 10.02 2.57
N ASP A 67 21.89 11.07 2.95
CA ASP A 67 21.61 12.47 2.62
C ASP A 67 21.92 12.84 1.16
N HIS A 68 22.66 11.99 0.45
CA HIS A 68 22.89 12.10 -0.99
C HIS A 68 21.85 11.30 -1.79
N VAL A 69 20.84 11.99 -2.30
CA VAL A 69 19.85 11.44 -3.26
C VAL A 69 20.26 11.86 -4.67
N ALA A 70 20.59 10.90 -5.53
CA ALA A 70 20.87 11.13 -6.94
C ALA A 70 19.69 10.67 -7.80
N PHE A 71 19.23 11.52 -8.71
CA PHE A 71 18.27 11.15 -9.74
C PHE A 71 19.02 10.86 -11.03
N VAL A 72 18.81 9.67 -11.62
CA VAL A 72 19.39 9.28 -12.90
C VAL A 72 18.28 9.25 -13.94
N GLU A 73 18.41 10.08 -14.97
CA GLU A 73 17.58 9.99 -16.17
C GLU A 73 18.27 9.08 -17.19
N VAL A 74 17.59 8.01 -17.60
CA VAL A 74 18.08 7.10 -18.64
C VAL A 74 17.35 7.41 -19.94
N LYS A 75 18.09 7.86 -20.96
CA LYS A 75 17.60 7.91 -22.33
C LYS A 75 18.06 6.67 -23.09
N LEU A 76 17.09 5.85 -23.49
CA LEU A 76 17.32 4.78 -24.46
C LEU A 76 17.50 5.42 -25.85
N ILE A 77 18.72 5.39 -26.36
CA ILE A 77 19.01 5.78 -27.74
C ILE A 77 18.85 4.53 -28.58
N ASN A 78 17.79 4.47 -29.38
CA ASN A 78 17.65 3.42 -30.38
C ASN A 78 18.50 3.79 -31.60
N ILE A 79 19.66 3.16 -31.74
CA ILE A 79 20.50 3.28 -32.93
C ILE A 79 20.05 2.19 -33.91
N PHE A 80 19.15 2.55 -34.82
CA PHE A 80 18.95 1.78 -36.04
C PHE A 80 20.13 2.08 -36.96
N ILE A 81 21.05 1.12 -37.08
CA ILE A 81 22.07 1.13 -38.14
C ILE A 81 21.36 0.61 -39.40
N LEU A 82 21.21 1.50 -40.39
CA LEU A 82 20.82 1.16 -41.75
C LEU A 82 22.07 1.20 -42.63
#